data_AF-A0AA35X296-F1
#
_entry.id   AF-A0AA35X296-F1
#
_cell.length_a   1.000
_cell.length_b   1.000
_cell.length_c   1.000
_cell.angle_alpha   90.00
_cell.angle_beta   90.00
_cell.angle_gamma   90.00
#
_symmetry.space_group_name_H-M   'P 1'
#
loop_
_entity.id
_entity.type
_entity.pdbx_description
1 polymer ?
#
loop_
_entity_poly.entity_id
_entity_poly.type
_entity_poly.pdbx_seq_one_letter_code
_entity_poly.pdbx_strand_id
1 'polypeptide(L)' 'EEGEEAEFEVTLSASSSETVRVGYATSGGTAAEGSDYTRSSGTLTFTAGTTARTVTVRTTDDTEQESTERFTVVLSGPE' A
#
# COMPACT_ATOMS: atom_id res chain seq x y z
N GLU A 1 -8.50 3.13 11.34
CA GLU A 1 -8.60 4.53 11.83
C GLU A 1 -7.19 5.10 11.91
N GLU A 2 -6.99 6.35 12.35
CA GLU A 2 -5.64 6.83 12.66
C GLU A 2 -5.01 5.98 13.78
N GLY A 3 -3.69 5.78 13.70
CA GLY A 3 -2.94 4.91 14.61
C GLY A 3 -3.03 3.41 14.33
N GLU A 4 -3.78 2.99 13.32
CA GLU A 4 -3.93 1.59 12.91
C GLU A 4 -3.21 1.28 11.59
N GLU A 5 -3.24 0.00 11.21
CA GLU A 5 -2.75 -0.43 9.90
C GLU A 5 -3.88 -0.41 8.87
N ALA A 6 -3.66 0.27 7.75
CA ALA A 6 -4.46 0.18 6.55
C ALA A 6 -3.92 -0.94 5.65
N GLU A 7 -4.75 -1.95 5.39
CA GLU A 7 -4.40 -3.10 4.55
C GLU A 7 -5.03 -2.98 3.16
N PHE A 8 -4.20 -3.15 2.13
CA PHE A 8 -4.61 -3.12 0.73
C PHE A 8 -4.30 -4.46 0.09
N GLU A 9 -5.34 -5.25 -0.24
CA GLU A 9 -5.17 -6.46 -1.02
C GLU A 9 -4.96 -6.13 -2.50
N VAL A 10 -3.83 -6.58 -3.03
CA VAL A 10 -3.46 -6.47 -4.44
C VAL A 10 -3.60 -7.84 -5.08
N THR A 11 -4.41 -7.92 -6.14
CA THR A 11 -4.71 -9.18 -6.82
C THR A 11 -4.23 -9.21 -8.26
N LEU A 12 -3.79 -10.38 -8.71
CA LEU A 12 -3.69 -10.71 -10.12
C LEU A 12 -5.07 -11.18 -10.61
N SER A 13 -5.45 -10.78 -11.82
CA SER A 13 -6.72 -11.19 -12.43
C SER A 13 -6.79 -12.70 -12.72
N ALA A 14 -5.65 -13.37 -12.83
CA ALA A 14 -5.50 -14.81 -12.98
C ALA A 14 -4.16 -15.29 -12.38
N SER A 15 -4.06 -16.58 -12.06
CA SER A 15 -2.80 -17.19 -11.65
C SER A 15 -1.79 -17.22 -12.80
N SER A 16 -0.53 -16.91 -12.51
CA SER A 16 0.59 -17.10 -13.44
C SER A 16 1.35 -18.40 -13.13
N SER A 17 1.91 -19.06 -14.15
CA SER A 17 2.90 -20.14 -13.97
C SER A 17 4.31 -19.61 -13.67
N GLU A 18 4.52 -18.31 -13.80
CA GLU A 18 5.78 -17.61 -13.57
C GLU A 18 5.66 -16.69 -12.36
N THR A 19 6.81 -16.22 -11.86
CA THR A 19 6.82 -15.21 -10.79
C THR A 19 6.53 -13.84 -11.38
N VAL A 20 5.56 -13.12 -10.82
CA VAL A 20 5.23 -11.73 -11.19
C VAL A 20 5.70 -10.80 -10.09
N ARG A 21 6.41 -9.72 -10.44
CA ARG A 21 6.81 -8.67 -9.50
C ARG A 21 6.08 -7.36 -9.79
N VAL A 22 5.51 -6.77 -8.75
CA VAL A 22 4.79 -5.50 -8.82
C VAL A 22 5.40 -4.55 -7.80
N GLY A 23 5.94 -3.42 -8.27
CA GLY A 23 6.39 -2.35 -7.39
C GLY A 23 5.20 -1.64 -6.75
N TYR A 24 5.38 -1.12 -5.54
CA TYR A 24 4.41 -0.24 -4.91
C TYR A 24 5.10 0.89 -4.14
N ALA A 25 4.43 2.02 -4.04
CA ALA A 25 4.82 3.12 -3.15
C ALA A 25 3.59 3.93 -2.73
N THR A 26 3.55 4.36 -1.47
CA THR A 26 2.60 5.36 -1.01
C THR A 26 2.90 6.72 -1.65
N SER A 27 1.85 7.43 -2.05
CA SER A 27 1.89 8.83 -2.46
C SER A 27 0.88 9.60 -1.62
N GLY A 28 1.35 10.71 -1.04
CA GLY A 28 0.51 11.60 -0.25
C GLY A 28 -0.59 12.27 -1.07
N GLY A 29 -1.47 12.96 -0.37
CA GLY A 29 -2.58 13.72 -0.95
C GLY A 29 -2.85 14.93 -0.08
N THR A 30 -3.95 14.89 0.67
CA THR A 30 -4.11 15.82 1.81
C THR A 30 -3.36 15.31 3.03
N ALA A 31 -3.29 13.98 3.21
CA ALA A 31 -2.43 13.35 4.21
C ALA A 31 -0.96 13.48 3.78
N ALA A 32 -0.15 14.00 4.69
CA ALA A 32 1.29 14.18 4.61
C ALA A 32 2.06 12.97 5.17
N GLU A 33 3.14 12.64 4.46
CA GLU A 33 4.07 11.59 4.89
C GLU A 33 4.84 12.03 6.15
N GLY A 34 4.87 11.17 7.14
CA GLY A 34 5.61 11.37 8.39
C GLY A 34 4.79 11.98 9.52
N SER A 35 3.80 12.83 9.22
CA SER A 35 2.78 13.23 10.19
C SER A 35 1.66 12.19 10.21
N ASP A 36 0.99 11.93 9.09
CA ASP A 36 -0.32 11.26 9.12
C ASP A 36 -0.21 9.77 8.72
N TYR A 37 0.85 9.42 8.00
CA TYR A 37 1.20 8.03 7.71
C TYR A 37 2.71 7.84 7.50
N THR A 38 3.20 6.62 7.72
CA THR A 38 4.59 6.26 7.39
C THR A 38 4.68 5.83 5.94
N ARG A 39 5.65 6.38 5.19
CA ARG A 39 5.94 5.94 3.82
C ARG A 39 6.11 4.43 3.74
N SER A 40 5.39 3.80 2.84
CA SER A 40 5.52 2.37 2.56
C SER A 40 5.80 2.17 1.07
N SER A 41 6.87 1.47 0.75
CA SER A 41 7.22 1.12 -0.63
C SER A 41 7.96 -0.21 -0.68
N GLY A 42 7.92 -0.86 -1.83
CA GLY A 42 8.58 -2.15 -2.02
C GLY A 42 8.15 -2.87 -3.29
N THR A 43 8.35 -4.18 -3.30
CA THR A 43 7.97 -5.06 -4.41
C THR A 43 7.15 -6.23 -3.89
N LEU A 44 5.92 -6.36 -4.38
CA LEU A 44 5.08 -7.53 -4.19
C LEU A 44 5.57 -8.64 -5.12
N THR A 45 5.88 -9.81 -4.55
CA THR A 45 6.31 -10.98 -5.31
C THR A 45 5.20 -12.04 -5.30
N PHE A 46 4.55 -12.22 -6.45
CA PHE A 46 3.58 -13.29 -6.67
C PHE A 46 4.33 -14.48 -7.25
N THR A 47 4.61 -15.48 -6.41
CA THR A 47 5.15 -16.76 -6.87
C THR A 47 4.14 -17.48 -7.77
N ALA A 48 4.60 -18.41 -8.61
CA ALA A 48 3.72 -19.19 -9.48
C ALA A 48 2.50 -19.74 -8.71
N GLY A 49 1.30 -19.53 -9.26
CA GLY A 49 0.02 -19.92 -8.65
C GLY A 49 -0.52 -18.97 -7.58
N THR A 50 0.24 -17.98 -7.10
CA THR A 50 -0.23 -17.00 -6.11
C THR A 50 -0.88 -15.80 -6.81
N THR A 51 -2.06 -15.39 -6.33
CA THR A 51 -2.83 -14.29 -6.94
C THR A 51 -3.09 -13.13 -6.01
N ALA A 52 -2.79 -13.23 -4.72
CA ALA A 52 -3.06 -12.17 -3.73
C ALA A 52 -1.82 -11.86 -2.90
N ARG A 53 -1.60 -10.57 -2.66
CA ARG A 53 -0.61 -10.04 -1.71
C ARG A 53 -1.20 -8.81 -1.03
N THR A 54 -0.77 -8.55 0.20
CA THR A 54 -1.23 -7.39 0.97
C THR A 54 -0.11 -6.36 1.05
N VAL A 55 -0.45 -5.09 0.85
CA VAL A 55 0.35 -3.94 1.24
C VAL A 55 -0.22 -3.40 2.54
N THR A 56 0.62 -3.25 3.54
CA THR A 56 0.26 -2.64 4.83
C THR A 56 0.87 -1.25 4.92
N VAL A 57 0.06 -0.27 5.28
CA VAL A 57 0.47 1.12 5.52
C VAL A 57 0.02 1.52 6.92
N ARG A 58 0.95 1.99 7.74
CA ARG A 58 0.65 2.45 9.09
C ARG A 58 0.22 3.92 9.06
N THR A 59 -0.97 4.21 9.59
CA THR A 59 -1.40 5.58 9.88
C THR A 59 -0.83 6.01 11.23
N THR A 60 -0.61 7.30 11.40
CA THR A 60 -0.21 7.88 12.68
C THR A 60 -1.46 8.37 13.39
N ASP A 61 -1.48 8.27 14.71
CA ASP A 61 -2.49 8.89 15.56
C ASP A 61 -1.82 10.03 16.32
N ASP A 62 -2.46 11.19 16.35
CA ASP A 62 -2.03 12.33 17.12
C ASP A 62 -3.21 13.09 17.74
N THR A 63 -2.92 14.24 18.36
CA THR A 63 -3.91 15.01 19.13
C THR A 63 -4.47 16.21 18.38
N GLU A 64 -4.02 16.46 17.16
CA GLU A 64 -4.49 17.57 16.34
C GLU A 64 -5.91 17.26 15.83
N GLN A 65 -6.74 18.29 15.72
CA GLN A 65 -8.08 18.13 15.14
C GLN A 65 -8.01 18.43 13.65
N GLU A 66 -8.10 17.37 12.87
CA GLU A 66 -7.96 17.44 11.41
C GLU A 66 -9.27 17.14 10.69
N SER A 67 -9.33 17.54 9.42
CA SER A 67 -10.41 17.11 8.52
C SER A 67 -10.07 15.74 7.93
N THR A 68 -11.02 15.05 7.31
CA THR A 68 -10.72 13.78 6.63
C THR A 68 -9.63 13.95 5.57
N GLU A 69 -8.62 13.11 5.66
CA GLU A 69 -7.48 13.14 4.75
C GLU A 69 -7.35 11.91 3.85
N ARG A 70 -6.45 11.97 2.87
CA ARG A 70 -6.26 10.93 1.85
C ARG A 70 -4.80 10.82 1.43
N PHE A 71 -4.34 9.59 1.31
CA PHE A 71 -3.16 9.18 0.56
C PHE A 71 -3.54 8.06 -0.43
N THR A 72 -2.59 7.61 -1.24
CA THR A 72 -2.78 6.52 -2.21
C THR A 72 -1.62 5.54 -2.18
N VAL A 73 -1.88 4.28 -2.58
CA VAL A 73 -0.83 3.31 -2.91
C VAL A 73 -0.77 3.20 -4.43
N VAL A 74 0.37 3.56 -5.00
CA VAL A 74 0.63 3.53 -6.44
C VAL A 74 1.38 2.25 -6.79
N LEU A 75 0.84 1.48 -7.74
CA LEU A 75 1.48 0.26 -8.26
C LEU A 75 2.29 0.56 -9.52
N SER A 76 3.40 -0.16 -9.73
CA SER A 76 4.26 -0.07 -10.92
C SER A 76 4.77 -1.45 -11.39
N GLY A 77 5.17 -1.56 -12.66
CA GLY A 77 5.47 -2.84 -13.33
C GLY A 77 4.31 -3.33 -14.23
N PRO A 78 4.08 -4.65 -14.38
CA PRO A 78 4.84 -5.76 -13.80
C PRO A 78 6.20 -5.97 -14.46
N GLU A 79 7.14 -6.54 -13.70
CA GLU A 79 8.41 -7.09 -14.19
C GLU A 79 8.39 -8.63 -14.16
#